data_AF-A0A970J581-F1
#
_entry.id   AF-A0A970J581-F1
#
_cell.length_a   1.000
_cell.length_b   1.000
_cell.length_c   1.000
_cell.angle_alpha   90.00
_cell.angle_beta   90.00
_cell.angle_gamma   90.00
#
_symmetry.space_group_name_H-M   'P 1'
#
loop_
_entity.id
_entity.type
_entity.pdbx_description
1 polymer ?
#
loop_
_entity_poly.entity_id
_entity_poly.type
_entity_poly.pdbx_seq_one_letter_code
_entity_poly.pdbx_strand_id
1 'polypeptide(L)'
;MEYILVLDFGGSESQPIARLVRDCSVYCEIAPFDTDVTSIRRTDLKGVILAGTPIAEIDWAIAVESVRSLAGLGVPILAVGDGFESMLDELGGEVVKLAKSEPSQTEDTLLEQ
;
A
#
# COMPACT_ATOMS: atom_id res chain seq x y z
N MET A 1 -19.17 0.94 -9.59
CA MET A 1 -18.85 -0.25 -8.77
C MET A 1 -17.74 0.19 -7.83
N GLU A 2 -17.74 -0.16 -6.55
CA GLU A 2 -16.70 0.35 -5.65
C GLU A 2 -15.35 -0.30 -5.95
N TYR A 3 -14.31 0.52 -6.09
CA TYR A 3 -12.96 0.11 -6.47
C TYR A 3 -11.90 0.61 -5.49
N ILE A 4 -10.98 -0.28 -5.11
CA ILE A 4 -9.79 0.04 -4.33
C ILE A 4 -8.56 -0.25 -5.16
N LEU A 5 -7.65 0.72 -5.25
CA LEU A 5 -6.34 0.53 -5.84
C LEU A 5 -5.35 0.10 -4.75
N VAL A 6 -4.62 -0.98 -4.97
CA VAL A 6 -3.50 -1.40 -4.12
C VAL A 6 -2.20 -1.06 -4.86
N LEU A 7 -1.44 -0.09 -4.35
CA LEU A 7 -0.13 0.27 -4.88
C LEU A 7 0.94 -0.54 -4.15
N ASP A 8 1.69 -1.31 -4.93
CA ASP A 8 2.75 -2.19 -4.45
C ASP A 8 4.08 -1.43 -4.41
N PHE A 9 4.55 -1.14 -3.19
CA PHE A 9 5.87 -0.54 -2.91
C PHE A 9 6.95 -1.61 -2.71
N GLY A 10 6.64 -2.87 -2.97
CA GLY A 10 7.54 -3.98 -2.70
C GLY A 10 7.36 -4.50 -1.28
N GLY A 11 7.15 -5.80 -1.17
CA GLY A 11 6.82 -6.46 0.09
C GLY A 11 6.02 -7.73 -0.13
N SER A 12 5.62 -8.36 0.96
CA SER A 12 4.78 -9.57 0.94
C SER A 12 3.28 -9.27 1.20
N GLU A 13 2.95 -8.01 1.45
CA GLU A 13 1.66 -7.54 1.97
C GLU A 13 0.61 -7.32 0.87
N SER A 14 1.02 -6.98 -0.36
CA SER A 14 0.13 -6.57 -1.45
C SER A 14 -0.93 -7.62 -1.81
N GLN A 15 -0.53 -8.91 -1.87
CA GLN A 15 -1.44 -10.02 -2.18
C GLN A 15 -2.42 -10.33 -1.02
N PRO A 16 -1.97 -10.49 0.24
CA PRO A 16 -2.87 -10.60 1.39
C PRO A 16 -3.88 -9.46 1.50
N ILE A 17 -3.44 -8.21 1.32
CA ILE A 17 -4.32 -7.03 1.35
C ILE A 17 -5.38 -7.11 0.26
N ALA A 18 -4.99 -7.40 -0.99
CA ALA A 18 -5.94 -7.55 -2.09
C ALA A 18 -6.95 -8.68 -1.84
N ARG A 19 -6.54 -9.76 -1.15
CA ARG A 19 -7.46 -10.82 -0.73
C ARG A 19 -8.49 -10.31 0.28
N LEU A 20 -8.05 -9.57 1.32
CA LEU A 20 -8.95 -8.99 2.32
C LEU A 20 -9.98 -8.03 1.69
N VAL A 21 -9.55 -7.20 0.74
CA VAL A 21 -10.47 -6.29 0.02
C VAL A 21 -11.53 -7.08 -0.77
N ARG A 22 -11.12 -8.16 -1.45
CA ARG A 22 -12.03 -9.03 -2.19
C ARG A 22 -12.98 -9.80 -1.28
N ASP A 23 -12.54 -10.22 -0.10
CA ASP A 23 -13.39 -10.86 0.91
C ASP A 23 -14.50 -9.90 1.41
N CYS A 24 -14.24 -8.59 1.38
CA CYS A 24 -15.25 -7.56 1.61
C CYS A 24 -16.20 -7.32 0.41
N SER A 25 -16.13 -8.15 -0.64
CA SER A 25 -16.91 -7.99 -1.89
C SER A 25 -16.64 -6.69 -2.66
N VAL A 26 -15.46 -6.09 -2.48
CA VAL A 26 -15.02 -4.89 -3.18
C VAL A 26 -14.03 -5.26 -4.28
N TYR A 27 -14.13 -4.61 -5.44
CA TYR A 27 -13.20 -4.84 -6.54
C TYR A 27 -11.87 -4.15 -6.25
N CYS A 28 -10.76 -4.82 -6.56
CA CYS A 28 -9.42 -4.23 -6.41
C CYS A 28 -8.42 -4.74 -7.44
N GLU A 29 -7.47 -3.88 -7.74
CA GLU A 29 -6.30 -4.16 -8.58
C GLU A 29 -5.03 -3.88 -7.80
N ILE A 30 -4.00 -4.70 -8.03
CA ILE A 30 -2.65 -4.44 -7.55
C ILE A 30 -1.88 -3.82 -8.71
N ALA A 31 -1.26 -2.67 -8.48
CA ALA A 31 -0.45 -1.97 -9.46
C ALA A 31 0.89 -1.55 -8.84
N PRO A 32 1.97 -1.45 -9.63
CA PRO A 32 3.25 -0.89 -9.15
C PRO A 32 3.11 0.53 -8.59
N PHE A 33 3.94 0.91 -7.61
CA PHE A 33 3.89 2.24 -6.99
C PHE A 33 4.08 3.43 -7.95
N ASP A 34 4.72 3.22 -9.10
CA ASP A 34 4.97 4.22 -10.14
C ASP A 34 3.86 4.30 -11.20
N THR A 35 2.75 3.59 -10.98
CA THR A 35 1.60 3.58 -11.89
C THR A 35 0.98 4.97 -12.00
N ASP A 36 0.79 5.43 -13.24
CA ASP A 36 0.06 6.66 -13.52
C ASP A 36 -1.43 6.51 -13.19
N VAL A 37 -1.82 7.07 -12.05
CA VAL A 37 -3.19 7.06 -11.54
C VAL A 37 -4.13 8.02 -12.28
N THR A 38 -3.64 8.87 -13.17
CA THR A 38 -4.52 9.76 -13.95
C THR A 38 -5.42 9.00 -14.91
N SER A 39 -5.01 7.79 -15.30
CA SER A 39 -5.79 6.88 -16.15
C SER A 39 -6.92 6.16 -15.40
N ILE A 40 -6.93 6.22 -14.07
CA ILE A 40 -7.94 5.56 -13.24
C ILE A 40 -9.21 6.41 -13.24
N ARG A 41 -10.35 5.79 -13.58
CA ARG A 41 -11.66 6.44 -13.53
C ARG A 41 -12.00 6.84 -12.09
N ARG A 42 -11.84 8.14 -11.80
CA ARG A 42 -12.08 8.75 -10.47
C ARG A 42 -13.47 8.48 -9.88
N THR A 43 -14.49 8.21 -10.70
CA THR A 43 -15.86 7.99 -10.22
C THR A 43 -16.04 6.68 -9.45
N ASP A 44 -15.26 5.66 -9.77
CA ASP A 44 -15.36 4.33 -9.16
C ASP A 44 -14.34 4.11 -8.04
N LEU A 45 -13.22 4.83 -8.07
CA LEU A 45 -12.18 4.78 -7.04
C LEU A 45 -12.71 5.30 -5.70
N LYS A 46 -12.68 4.45 -4.67
CA LYS A 46 -13.12 4.76 -3.30
C LYS A 46 -11.97 4.92 -2.32
N GLY A 47 -10.78 4.44 -2.66
CA GLY A 47 -9.61 4.55 -1.81
C GLY A 47 -8.38 3.90 -2.44
N VAL A 48 -7.23 4.23 -1.88
CA VAL A 48 -5.93 3.67 -2.27
C VAL A 48 -5.27 3.04 -1.05
N ILE A 49 -4.66 1.87 -1.24
CA ILE A 49 -3.84 1.21 -0.22
C ILE A 49 -2.40 1.18 -0.72
N LEU A 50 -1.46 1.76 0.03
CA LEU A 50 -0.02 1.60 -0.18
C LEU A 50 0.38 0.34 0.58
N ALA A 51 0.92 -0.65 -0.11
CA ALA A 51 1.28 -1.94 0.46
C ALA A 51 2.79 -2.18 0.33
N GLY A 52 3.40 -2.62 1.43
CA GLY A 52 4.81 -3.02 1.45
C GLY A 52 5.69 -2.05 2.22
N THR A 53 6.94 -1.92 1.81
CA THR A 53 7.94 -1.08 2.48
C THR A 53 8.60 -0.23 1.40
N PRO A 54 8.68 1.11 1.55
CA PRO A 54 9.35 1.99 0.58
C PRO A 54 10.89 1.88 0.64
N ILE A 55 11.43 0.66 0.82
CA ILE A 55 12.86 0.39 1.08
C ILE A 55 13.78 0.92 -0.03
N ALA A 56 15.05 1.10 0.35
CA ALA A 56 16.14 1.80 -0.35
C ALA A 56 16.40 1.50 -1.85
N GLU A 57 15.76 0.49 -2.45
CA GLU A 57 15.80 0.27 -3.91
C GLU A 57 14.87 1.23 -4.68
N ILE A 58 13.83 1.76 -4.01
CA ILE A 58 12.96 2.78 -4.58
C ILE A 58 13.55 4.15 -4.26
N ASP A 59 13.68 5.00 -5.28
CA ASP A 59 14.07 6.39 -5.07
C ASP A 59 13.00 7.08 -4.20
N TRP A 60 13.40 7.49 -2.99
CA TRP A 60 12.53 8.14 -2.01
C TRP A 60 11.76 9.31 -2.61
N ALA A 61 12.40 10.12 -3.45
CA ALA A 61 11.74 11.28 -4.06
C ALA A 61 10.64 10.86 -5.03
N ILE A 62 10.84 9.76 -5.78
CA ILE A 62 9.83 9.20 -6.69
C ILE A 62 8.67 8.62 -5.89
N ALA A 63 8.95 7.89 -4.81
CA ALA A 63 7.92 7.33 -3.94
C ALA A 63 7.03 8.43 -3.33
N VAL A 64 7.65 9.46 -2.74
CA VAL A 64 6.93 10.60 -2.15
C VAL A 64 6.10 11.33 -3.20
N GLU A 65 6.66 11.61 -4.37
CA GLU A 65 5.94 12.31 -5.43
C GLU A 65 4.77 11.49 -5.99
N SER A 66 4.94 10.17 -6.10
CA SER A 66 3.85 9.27 -6.47
C SER A 66 2.70 9.39 -5.46
N VAL A 67 2.97 9.27 -4.15
CA VAL A 67 1.91 9.38 -3.14
C VAL A 67 1.31 10.78 -3.06
N ARG A 68 2.12 11.83 -3.26
CA ARG A 68 1.66 13.22 -3.36
C ARG A 68 0.66 13.40 -4.50
N SER A 69 0.91 12.77 -5.65
CA SER A 69 -0.01 12.82 -6.79
C SER A 69 -1.37 12.18 -6.47
N LEU A 70 -1.39 11.14 -5.61
CA LEU A 70 -2.62 10.48 -5.14
C LEU A 70 -3.44 11.35 -4.19
N ALA A 71 -2.79 12.18 -3.36
CA ALA A 71 -3.49 13.05 -2.42
C ALA A 71 -4.47 14.01 -3.13
N GLY A 72 -4.18 14.36 -4.40
CA GLY A 72 -5.05 15.17 -5.25
C GLY A 72 -6.32 14.45 -5.75
N LEU A 73 -6.46 13.13 -5.53
CA LEU A 73 -7.62 12.35 -5.97
C LEU A 73 -8.86 12.53 -5.07
N GLY A 74 -8.69 13.06 -3.85
CA GLY A 74 -9.80 13.29 -2.92
C GLY A 74 -10.41 12.00 -2.34
N VAL A 75 -9.68 10.90 -2.38
CA VAL A 75 -10.06 9.61 -1.78
C VAL A 75 -9.13 9.28 -0.61
N PRO A 76 -9.59 8.50 0.39
CA PRO A 76 -8.73 8.06 1.49
C PRO A 76 -7.55 7.21 1.00
N ILE A 77 -6.39 7.41 1.63
CA ILE A 77 -5.17 6.64 1.40
C ILE A 77 -4.79 5.93 2.71
N LEU A 78 -4.61 4.62 2.66
CA LEU A 78 -4.16 3.79 3.77
C LEU A 78 -2.77 3.24 3.45
N ALA A 79 -1.80 3.42 4.34
CA ALA A 79 -0.48 2.80 4.22
C ALA A 79 -0.40 1.56 5.13
N VAL A 80 0.06 0.43 4.58
CA VAL A 80 0.23 -0.84 5.29
C VAL A 80 1.61 -1.41 5.02
N GLY A 81 2.39 -1.52 6.08
CA GLY A 81 3.76 -2.05 6.08
C GLY A 81 4.72 -1.13 6.79
N ASP A 82 5.95 -1.58 6.97
CA ASP A 82 6.98 -0.82 7.66
C ASP A 82 7.50 0.33 6.77
N GLY A 83 8.03 1.41 7.37
CA GLY A 83 8.77 2.44 6.63
C GLY A 83 7.96 3.56 5.96
N PHE A 84 6.62 3.54 6.00
CA PHE A 84 5.81 4.68 5.52
C PHE A 84 5.79 5.89 6.45
N GLU A 85 6.34 5.76 7.67
CA GLU A 85 6.26 6.78 8.72
C GLU A 85 6.82 8.14 8.27
N SER A 86 8.03 8.15 7.72
CA SER A 86 8.67 9.38 7.24
C SER A 86 7.97 9.96 6.00
N MET A 87 7.34 9.12 5.19
CA MET A 87 6.63 9.55 3.97
C MET A 87 5.32 10.24 4.35
N LEU A 88 4.58 9.67 5.30
CA LEU A 88 3.35 10.25 5.82
C LEU A 88 3.61 11.56 6.56
N ASP A 89 4.71 11.65 7.32
CA ASP A 89 5.13 12.90 7.98
C ASP A 89 5.38 14.02 6.94
N GLU A 90 6.11 13.73 5.86
CA GLU A 90 6.37 14.69 4.78
C GLU A 90 5.08 15.13 4.05
N LEU A 91 4.12 14.21 3.91
CA LEU A 91 2.86 14.46 3.21
C LEU A 91 1.76 15.03 4.12
N GLY A 92 2.04 15.23 5.41
CA GLY A 92 1.07 15.72 6.40
C GLY A 92 -0.06 14.74 6.68
N GLY A 93 0.16 13.45 6.43
CA GLY A 93 -0.79 12.37 6.72
C GLY A 93 -0.81 11.98 8.19
N GLU A 94 -1.90 11.37 8.64
CA GLU A 94 -1.99 10.82 10.00
C GLU A 94 -1.42 9.40 10.05
N VAL A 95 -0.43 9.17 10.91
CA VAL A 95 0.15 7.84 11.12
C VAL A 95 -0.61 7.12 12.23
N VAL A 96 -1.42 6.13 11.87
CA VAL A 96 -2.07 5.23 12.83
C VAL A 96 -1.23 3.95 12.95
N LYS A 97 -0.42 3.86 14.02
CA LYS A 97 0.30 2.63 14.35
C LYS A 97 -0.65 1.63 14.99
N LEU A 98 -1.01 0.58 14.25
CA LEU A 98 -1.68 -0.59 14.83
C LEU A 98 -0.64 -1.39 15.63
N ALA A 99 -0.96 -1.72 16.88
CA ALA A 99 -0.07 -2.48 17.75
C ALA A 99 0.31 -3.80 17.06
N LYS A 100 1.62 -4.04 16.91
CA LYS A 100 2.17 -5.28 16.36
C LYS A 100 1.67 -6.44 17.22
N SER A 101 0.74 -7.24 16.67
CA SER A 101 0.54 -8.59 17.20
C SER A 101 1.84 -9.33 16.97
N GLU A 102 2.33 -10.01 18.02
CA GLU A 102 3.64 -10.66 18.02
C GLU A 102 3.85 -11.48 16.74
N PRO A 103 5.07 -11.50 16.17
CA PRO A 103 5.33 -12.34 15.02
C PRO A 103 5.03 -13.78 15.43
N SER A 104 4.01 -14.39 14.83
CA SER A 104 3.88 -15.84 14.84
C SER A 104 5.15 -16.36 14.19
N GLN A 105 6.03 -16.94 15.00
CA GLN A 105 7.21 -17.65 14.53
C GLN A 105 6.77 -18.58 13.41
N THR A 106 7.03 -18.21 12.16
CA THR A 106 7.04 -19.17 11.08
C THR A 106 8.42 -19.79 11.20
N GLU A 107 8.47 -20.95 11.85
CA GLU A 107 9.65 -21.80 11.83
C GLU A 107 9.95 -22.10 10.35
N ASP A 108 10.95 -21.41 9.80
CA ASP A 108 11.67 -21.86 8.61
C ASP A 108 12.40 -23.16 8.97
N THR A 109 11.65 -24.26 9.01
CA THR A 109 12.21 -25.61 8.87
C THR A 109 11.99 -26.04 7.44
N LEU A 110 12.82 -25.52 6.54
CA LEU A 110 13.14 -26.22 5.30
C LEU A 110 14.57 -26.74 5.43
N LEU A 111 14.62 -28.05 5.68
CA LEU A 111 15.79 -28.90 5.63
C LEU A 111 16.53 -28.69 4.30
N GLU A 112 17.76 -28.20 4.38
CA GLU A 112 18.77 -28.50 3.37
C GLU A 112 19.89 -29.35 3.99
N GLN A 113 19.94 -30.60 3.48
CA GLN A 113 21.04 -31.58 3.45
C GLN A 113 21.19 -32.51 4.66
#